data_AF-A0A9D1T1Y2-F1
#
_entry.id   AF-A0A9D1T1Y2-F1
#
_cell.length_a   1.000
_cell.length_b   1.000
_cell.length_c   1.000
_cell.angle_alpha   90.00
_cell.angle_beta   90.00
_cell.angle_gamma   90.00
#
_symmetry.space_group_name_H-M   'P 1'
#
loop_
_entity.id
_entity.type
_entity.pdbx_description
1 polymer ?
#
loop_
_entity_poly.entity_id
_entity_poly.type
_entity_poly.pdbx_seq_one_letter_code
_entity_poly.pdbx_strand_id
1 'polypeptide(L)' 'MAKLTADALREMYLKFFESKGHTIISGASVIPENDPTVLFTTAGMHPLVPYLL' A
#
# COMPACT_ATOMS: atom_id res chain seq x y z
N MET A 1 3.67 -20.83 -20.83
CA MET A 1 3.06 -20.23 -19.63
C MET A 1 2.83 -18.76 -19.91
N ALA A 2 1.66 -18.21 -19.57
CA ALA A 2 1.43 -16.77 -19.73
C ALA A 2 2.43 -16.01 -18.85
N LYS A 3 3.05 -14.96 -19.38
CA LYS A 3 4.05 -14.16 -18.66
C LYS A 3 3.31 -13.28 -17.64
N LEU A 4 3.51 -13.56 -16.35
CA LEU A 4 2.95 -12.74 -15.28
C LEU A 4 3.61 -11.35 -15.28
N THR A 5 2.80 -10.29 -15.37
CA THR A 5 3.28 -8.90 -15.25
C THR A 5 3.23 -8.44 -13.81
N ALA A 6 4.01 -7.40 -13.46
CA ALA A 6 3.98 -6.81 -12.13
C ALA A 6 2.57 -6.28 -11.77
N ASP A 7 1.87 -5.69 -12.74
CA ASP A 7 0.52 -5.19 -12.53
C ASP A 7 -0.50 -6.32 -12.31
N ALA A 8 -0.39 -7.42 -13.05
CA ALA A 8 -1.23 -8.59 -12.84
C ALA A 8 -0.99 -9.22 -11.45
N LEU A 9 0.28 -9.29 -11.00
CA LEU A 9 0.60 -9.77 -9.65
C LEU A 9 0.02 -8.85 -8.57
N ARG A 10 0.13 -7.53 -8.74
CA ARG A 10 -0.46 -6.54 -7.83
C ARG A 10 -1.97 -6.72 -7.72
N GLU A 11 -2.66 -6.85 -8.85
CA GLU A 11 -4.11 -7.05 -8.89
C GLU A 11 -4.52 -8.35 -8.19
N MET A 12 -3.80 -9.46 -8.44
CA MET A 12 -4.06 -10.74 -7.78
C MET A 12 -3.90 -10.65 -6.25
N TYR A 13 -2.86 -9.97 -5.77
CA TYR A 13 -2.62 -9.77 -4.34
C TYR A 13 -3.74 -8.95 -3.68
N LEU A 14 -4.14 -7.84 -4.30
CA LEU A 14 -5.21 -6.97 -3.79
C LEU A 14 -6.55 -7.71 -3.74
N LYS A 15 -6.93 -8.41 -4.82
CA LYS A 15 -8.17 -9.21 -4.87
C LYS A 15 -8.20 -10.34 -3.84
N PHE A 16 -7.05 -10.96 -3.55
CA PHE A 16 -6.98 -11.99 -2.53
C PHE A 16 -7.38 -11.45 -1.14
N PHE A 17 -6.81 -10.32 -0.72
CA PHE A 17 -7.14 -9.73 0.59
C PHE A 17 -8.54 -9.10 0.63
N GLU A 18 -8.98 -8.51 -0.48
CA GLU A 18 -10.37 -8.06 -0.64
C GLU A 18 -11.37 -9.21 -0.43
N SER A 19 -11.10 -10.39 -1.00
CA SER A 19 -11.93 -11.59 -0.80
C SER A 19 -11.98 -12.08 0.66
N LYS A 20 -11.04 -11.60 1.50
CA LYS A 20 -10.97 -11.86 2.94
C LYS A 20 -11.56 -10.72 3.78
N GLY A 21 -12.23 -9.75 3.16
CA GLY A 21 -12.87 -8.62 3.84
C GLY A 21 -11.95 -7.43 4.12
N HIS A 22 -10.74 -7.38 3.54
CA HIS A 22 -9.86 -6.22 3.67
C HIS A 22 -10.29 -5.13 2.68
N THR A 23 -10.19 -3.87 3.08
CA THR A 23 -10.47 -2.73 2.20
C THR A 23 -9.23 -2.39 1.38
N ILE A 24 -9.38 -2.26 0.06
CA ILE A 24 -8.33 -1.74 -0.80
C ILE A 24 -8.28 -0.22 -0.64
N ILE A 25 -7.13 0.30 -0.23
CA ILE A 25 -6.86 1.74 -0.15
C ILE A 25 -5.86 2.15 -1.23
N SER A 26 -5.95 3.38 -1.71
CA SER A 26 -5.01 3.92 -2.68
C SER A 26 -3.60 4.07 -2.08
N GLY A 27 -2.58 4.05 -2.92
CA GLY A 27 -1.22 4.37 -2.50
C GLY A 27 -1.12 5.79 -1.93
N ALA A 28 -0.24 5.96 -0.95
CA ALA A 28 0.07 7.27 -0.38
C ALA A 28 1.24 7.95 -1.13
N SER A 29 1.42 9.24 -0.90
CA SER A 29 2.57 9.99 -1.41
C SER A 29 3.89 9.37 -0.95
N VAL A 30 4.89 9.38 -1.84
CA VAL A 30 6.28 9.01 -1.50
C VAL A 30 6.91 10.07 -0.59
N ILE A 31 6.44 11.32 -0.68
CA ILE A 31 6.83 12.43 0.21
C ILE A 31 5.83 12.49 1.37
N PRO A 32 6.27 12.29 2.63
CA PRO A 32 5.40 12.39 3.79
C PRO A 32 4.85 13.81 3.95
N GLU A 33 3.54 13.93 4.19
CA GLU A 33 2.91 15.25 4.37
C GLU A 33 3.07 15.80 5.79
N ASN A 34 3.09 14.93 6.80
CA ASN A 34 2.97 15.30 8.21
C ASN A 34 4.09 14.72 9.10
N ASP A 35 5.22 14.34 8.51
CA ASP A 35 6.33 13.74 9.24
C ASP A 35 7.67 14.40 8.86
N PRO A 36 8.18 15.35 9.66
CA PRO A 36 9.43 16.04 9.39
C PRO A 36 10.67 15.19 9.76
N THR A 37 10.49 13.99 10.32
CA THR A 37 11.61 13.16 10.80
C THR A 37 12.17 12.23 9.73
N VAL A 38 11.44 12.05 8.63
CA VAL A 38 11.81 11.19 7.51
C VAL A 38 11.79 11.95 6.19
N LEU A 39 12.61 11.51 5.24
CA LEU A 39 12.64 12.10 3.90
C LEU A 39 11.58 11.50 2.96
N PHE A 40 11.27 10.21 3.12
CA PHE A 40 10.36 9.46 2.25
C PHE A 40 9.51 8.47 3.02
N THR A 41 8.35 8.13 2.47
CA THR A 41 7.51 7.01 2.93
C THR A 41 8.27 5.69 2.73
N THR A 42 8.72 5.09 3.83
CA THR A 42 9.60 3.89 3.80
C THR A 42 8.83 2.57 3.77
N ALA A 43 7.57 2.58 4.20
CA ALA A 43 6.73 1.40 4.29
C ALA A 43 5.24 1.74 4.12
N GLY A 44 4.44 0.75 3.70
CA GLY A 44 2.98 0.90 3.57
C GLY A 44 2.25 1.22 4.88
N MET A 45 2.88 0.95 6.03
CA MET A 45 2.32 1.25 7.36
C MET A 45 2.48 2.72 7.77
N HIS A 46 3.43 3.45 7.19
CA HIS A 46 3.71 4.85 7.53
C HIS A 46 2.48 5.76 7.41
N PRO A 47 1.73 5.79 6.29
CA PRO A 47 0.53 6.63 6.19
C PRO A 47 -0.61 6.18 7.12
N LEU A 48 -0.50 5.00 7.75
CA LEU A 48 -1.53 4.46 8.64
C LEU A 48 -1.28 4.83 10.11
N VAL A 49 -0.10 5.37 10.46
CA VAL A 49 0.26 5.73 11.85
C VAL A 49 -0.83 6.56 12.56
N PRO A 50 -1.45 7.59 11.94
CA PRO A 50 -2.48 8.40 12.60
C PRO A 50 -3.79 7.66 12.94
N TYR A 51 -4.01 6.47 12.38
CA TYR A 51 -5.22 5.67 12.62
C TYR A 51 -4.98 4.50 13.57
N LEU A 52 -3.72 4.18 13.87
CA LEU A 52 -3.31 3.03 14.69
C LEU A 52 -2.89 3.44 16.11
N LEU A 53 -2.68 4.74 16.34
CA LEU A 53 -2.32 5.37 17.62
C LEU A 53 -3.38 6.40 17.99
#